data_AF-A0A225VER5-F1
#
_entry.id   AF-A0A225VER5-F1
#
_cell.length_a   1.000
_cell.length_b   1.000
_cell.length_c   1.000
_cell.angle_alpha   90.00
_cell.angle_beta   90.00
_cell.angle_gamma   90.00
#
_symmetry.space_group_name_H-M   'P 1'
#
loop_
_entity.id
_entity.type
_entity.pdbx_description
1 polymer ?
#
loop_
_entity_poly.entity_id
_entity_poly.type
_entity_poly.pdbx_seq_one_letter_code
_entity_poly.pdbx_strand_id
1 'polypeptide(L)'
;MLHAFRGIVYFVRHPALWRVVAFPLLLTIVFGVTTAFFMFSHTLYRQKDWLDDKDVPEELAEVLAWCIVVIEIFLSTIVYGVVCIDLFEHKVFAFVLKERGLDSLLEGHAHRSTAVRVCTSYCVSRSLLAILSLPLHFVPILGSLVYAWIHGNVLAWELHHFYFELKGFSLRQQQRWMRRYKLQYSTFGMQAMLLEMIPCVGPFFIFTNTCGAALLAEELEINSKENALRNEEDTLVSISFPNWICIRSIQVEITMPFYALKGVKYFIGHPQLWKQAAFPLLLTLAFSIFSVFALFAWTLRPQESWLAEKGLPAVFSWIFAVIFVVVEIFLVSLLYAFIVLEYFKDKIFAYVLQDKGYGALVDREAQESAVVRVCTSFFRLDAIFHVILLIVSLPLHLIPVIGSIVYAWLHSTFMAWESHLYYFDLKGLGFKQQQHWIRQRKFQYSSFGFQMLLLQMIPLVGPLFIFSNTCGAALLAIKMERNGGDKWVDPEDDEALLAGKKAGVYGTV
;
A
#
# COMPACT_ATOMS: atom_id res chain seq x y z
N MET A 1 -4.08 -0.56 19.67
CA MET A 1 -3.74 0.81 20.11
C MET A 1 -3.30 1.62 18.89
N LEU A 2 -3.92 2.78 18.63
CA LEU A 2 -3.56 3.70 17.55
C LEU A 2 -2.87 4.94 18.15
N HIS A 3 -1.64 4.78 18.66
CA HIS A 3 -0.95 5.83 19.44
C HIS A 3 -0.62 7.07 18.62
N ALA A 4 -0.27 6.92 17.34
CA ALA A 4 -0.02 8.06 16.47
C ALA A 4 -1.29 8.91 16.29
N PHE A 5 -2.44 8.26 16.09
CA PHE A 5 -3.74 8.94 16.02
C PHE A 5 -4.18 9.54 17.35
N ARG A 6 -3.91 8.87 18.48
CA ARG A 6 -4.10 9.46 19.81
C ARG A 6 -3.24 10.71 19.98
N GLY A 7 -2.02 10.71 19.45
CA GLY A 7 -1.13 11.87 19.40
C GLY A 7 -1.73 13.03 18.62
N ILE A 8 -2.31 12.79 17.44
CA ILE A 8 -3.05 13.82 16.67
C ILE A 8 -4.21 14.38 17.50
N VAL A 9 -5.06 13.52 18.05
CA VAL A 9 -6.21 13.94 18.86
C VAL A 9 -5.77 14.75 20.08
N TYR A 10 -4.68 14.32 20.73
CA TYR A 10 -4.11 15.03 21.87
C TYR A 10 -3.60 16.41 21.46
N PHE A 11 -2.82 16.49 20.39
CA PHE A 11 -2.27 17.74 19.88
C PHE A 11 -3.38 18.75 19.53
N VAL A 12 -4.45 18.29 18.89
CA VAL A 12 -5.60 19.14 18.53
C VAL A 12 -6.35 19.65 19.77
N ARG A 13 -6.42 18.85 20.84
CA ARG A 13 -7.14 19.21 22.08
C ARG A 13 -6.37 20.16 22.99
N HIS A 14 -5.06 20.31 22.83
CA HIS A 14 -4.21 21.12 23.71
C HIS A 14 -3.61 22.31 22.96
N PRO A 15 -4.31 23.46 22.87
CA PRO A 15 -3.86 24.62 22.11
C PRO A 15 -2.58 25.26 22.65
N ALA A 16 -2.19 24.96 23.90
CA ALA A 16 -0.91 25.36 24.46
C ALA A 16 0.28 24.82 23.66
N LEU A 17 0.18 23.59 23.14
CA LEU A 17 1.20 22.97 22.29
C LEU A 17 1.37 23.70 20.95
N TRP A 18 0.30 24.29 20.42
CA TRP A 18 0.36 24.99 19.14
C TRP A 18 1.27 26.21 19.22
N ARG A 19 1.35 26.88 20.38
CA ARG A 19 2.29 27.99 20.57
C ARG A 19 3.74 27.51 20.57
N VAL A 20 3.99 26.35 21.16
CA VAL A 20 5.33 25.72 21.20
C VAL A 20 5.77 25.27 19.81
N VAL A 21 4.85 24.80 18.98
CA VAL A 21 5.10 24.29 17.62
C VAL A 21 5.03 25.35 16.52
N ALA A 22 4.20 26.39 16.68
CA ALA A 22 4.09 27.46 15.69
C ALA A 22 5.41 28.25 15.55
N PHE A 23 6.15 28.43 16.65
CA PHE A 23 7.43 29.13 16.62
C PHE A 23 8.50 28.44 15.75
N PRO A 24 8.84 27.15 15.93
CA PRO A 24 9.79 26.46 15.06
C PRO A 24 9.31 26.36 13.62
N LEU A 25 8.02 26.16 13.37
CA LEU A 25 7.47 26.14 12.01
C LEU A 25 7.60 27.51 11.32
N LEU A 26 7.32 28.60 12.03
CA LEU A 26 7.52 29.94 11.51
C LEU A 26 9.00 30.18 11.20
N LEU A 27 9.89 29.74 12.09
CA LEU A 27 11.32 29.89 11.94
C LEU A 27 11.85 29.13 10.71
N THR A 28 11.39 27.90 10.46
CA THR A 28 11.79 27.13 9.26
C THR A 28 11.23 27.73 7.98
N ILE A 29 10.01 28.25 7.98
CA ILE A 29 9.43 28.97 6.83
C ILE A 29 10.23 30.24 6.54
N VAL A 30 10.50 31.06 7.56
CA VAL A 30 11.29 32.30 7.42
C VAL A 30 12.69 31.99 6.90
N PHE A 31 13.34 30.95 7.44
CA PHE A 31 14.65 30.51 6.96
C PHE A 31 14.60 30.06 5.49
N GLY A 32 13.60 29.25 5.11
CA GLY A 32 13.43 28.78 3.74
C GLY A 32 13.21 29.92 2.75
N VAL A 33 12.34 30.88 3.09
CA VAL A 33 12.08 32.07 2.25
C VAL A 33 13.33 32.95 2.14
N THR A 34 14.01 33.20 3.25
CA THR A 34 15.24 34.02 3.26
C THR A 34 16.35 33.36 2.46
N THR A 35 16.51 32.05 2.60
CA THR A 35 17.52 31.27 1.88
C THR A 35 17.21 31.23 0.39
N ALA A 36 15.94 31.02 0.01
CA ALA A 36 15.53 31.08 -1.39
C ALA A 36 15.81 32.45 -2.00
N PHE A 37 15.43 33.54 -1.31
CA PHE A 37 15.71 34.90 -1.76
C PHE A 37 17.22 35.13 -1.94
N PHE A 38 18.03 34.74 -0.97
CA PHE A 38 19.48 34.90 -1.02
C PHE A 38 20.11 34.07 -2.16
N MET A 39 19.70 32.81 -2.31
CA MET A 39 20.25 31.91 -3.32
C MET A 39 19.91 32.33 -4.73
N PHE A 40 18.67 32.80 -4.98
CA PHE A 40 18.31 33.33 -6.30
C PHE A 40 18.96 34.67 -6.62
N SER A 41 19.16 35.54 -5.61
CA SER A 41 19.76 36.86 -5.84
C SER A 41 21.27 36.84 -6.01
N HIS A 42 21.99 35.95 -5.31
CA HIS A 42 23.46 35.99 -5.27
C HIS A 42 24.12 34.73 -5.83
N THR A 43 23.49 33.56 -5.69
CA THR A 43 24.12 32.27 -6.02
C THR A 43 23.81 31.83 -7.44
N LEU A 44 22.61 32.13 -7.97
CA LEU A 44 22.21 31.77 -9.34
C LEU A 44 23.19 32.28 -10.40
N TYR A 45 23.57 33.56 -10.32
CA TYR A 45 24.53 34.14 -11.27
C TYR A 45 25.93 33.52 -11.10
N ARG A 46 26.35 33.21 -9.87
CA ARG A 46 27.65 32.57 -9.60
C ARG A 46 27.71 31.12 -10.10
N GLN A 47 26.61 30.38 -10.02
CA GLN A 47 26.50 29.03 -10.56
C GLN A 47 26.54 29.06 -12.09
N LYS A 48 25.91 30.06 -12.71
CA LYS A 48 26.00 30.29 -14.16
C LYS A 48 27.44 30.59 -14.59
N ASP A 49 28.11 31.56 -13.96
CA ASP A 49 29.51 31.90 -14.25
C ASP A 49 30.45 30.69 -14.08
N TRP A 50 30.21 29.85 -13.06
CA TRP A 50 31.00 28.64 -12.84
C TRP A 50 30.78 27.56 -13.91
N LEU A 51 29.56 27.43 -14.45
CA LEU A 51 29.26 26.53 -15.55
C LEU A 51 29.81 27.05 -16.88
N ASP A 52 29.80 28.37 -17.09
CA ASP A 52 30.40 29.02 -18.25
C ASP A 52 31.94 28.81 -18.27
N ASP A 53 32.61 28.86 -17.11
CA ASP A 53 34.05 28.50 -16.95
C ASP A 53 34.35 27.01 -17.25
N LYS A 54 33.32 26.17 -17.41
CA LYS A 54 33.44 24.74 -17.76
C LYS A 54 33.02 24.45 -19.20
N ASP A 55 32.87 25.48 -20.03
CA ASP A 55 32.47 25.40 -21.43
C ASP A 55 31.11 24.69 -21.64
N VAL A 56 30.20 24.80 -20.67
CA VAL A 56 28.83 24.27 -20.78
C VAL A 56 28.03 25.18 -21.73
N PRO A 57 27.25 24.66 -22.70
CA PRO A 57 26.43 25.48 -23.58
C PRO A 57 25.46 26.39 -22.79
N GLU A 58 25.31 27.65 -23.19
CA GLU A 58 24.54 28.67 -22.44
C GLU A 58 23.11 28.22 -22.07
N GLU A 59 22.38 27.61 -23.02
CA GLU A 59 21.02 27.12 -22.78
C GLU A 59 20.98 26.00 -21.72
N LEU A 60 22.02 25.16 -21.67
CA LEU A 60 22.14 24.08 -20.69
C LEU A 60 22.63 24.61 -19.33
N ALA A 61 23.55 25.59 -19.34
CA ALA A 61 24.08 26.21 -18.14
C ALA A 61 22.99 26.91 -17.34
N GLU A 62 22.04 27.57 -18.01
CA GLU A 62 20.90 28.20 -17.34
C GLU A 62 20.02 27.16 -16.62
N VAL A 63 19.61 26.10 -17.31
CA VAL A 63 18.78 25.03 -16.72
C VAL A 63 19.51 24.34 -15.55
N LEU A 64 20.80 24.07 -15.70
CA LEU A 64 21.61 23.45 -14.64
C LEU A 64 21.78 24.37 -13.43
N ALA A 65 22.01 25.66 -13.61
CA ALA A 65 22.11 26.63 -12.52
C ALA A 65 20.80 26.69 -11.71
N TRP A 66 19.64 26.74 -12.38
CA TRP A 66 18.34 26.66 -11.72
C TRP A 66 18.17 25.36 -10.93
N CYS A 67 18.53 24.21 -11.51
CA CYS A 67 18.47 22.92 -10.82
C CYS A 67 19.36 22.88 -9.57
N ILE A 68 20.62 23.32 -9.68
CA ILE A 68 21.60 23.35 -8.58
C ILE A 68 21.08 24.24 -7.44
N VAL A 69 20.64 25.46 -7.76
CA VAL A 69 20.12 26.40 -6.76
C VAL A 69 18.89 25.84 -6.05
N VAL A 70 17.95 25.24 -6.78
CA VAL A 70 16.76 24.61 -6.16
C VAL A 70 17.16 23.46 -5.24
N ILE A 71 18.14 22.63 -5.62
CA ILE A 71 18.68 21.55 -4.79
C ILE A 71 19.36 22.13 -3.54
N GLU A 72 20.17 23.18 -3.66
CA GLU A 72 20.85 23.83 -2.53
C GLU A 72 19.85 24.45 -1.54
N ILE A 73 18.80 25.11 -2.04
CA ILE A 73 17.70 25.64 -1.22
C ILE A 73 16.99 24.49 -0.48
N PHE A 74 16.70 23.40 -1.19
CA PHE A 74 16.03 22.25 -0.60
C PHE A 74 16.88 21.58 0.50
N LEU A 75 18.16 21.31 0.21
CA LEU A 75 19.10 20.70 1.15
C LEU A 75 19.32 21.58 2.38
N SER A 76 19.56 22.88 2.19
CA SER A 76 19.75 23.81 3.31
C SER A 76 18.51 23.93 4.18
N THR A 77 17.31 23.98 3.58
CA THR A 77 16.04 24.02 4.31
C THR A 77 15.81 22.73 5.10
N ILE A 78 16.11 21.56 4.52
CA ILE A 78 16.02 20.26 5.21
C ILE A 78 16.99 20.20 6.38
N VAL A 79 18.26 20.55 6.17
CA VAL A 79 19.29 20.51 7.22
C VAL A 79 18.89 21.42 8.38
N TYR A 80 18.44 22.64 8.08
CA TYR A 80 17.94 23.57 9.07
C TYR A 80 16.70 23.02 9.81
N GLY A 81 15.76 22.45 9.06
CA GLY A 81 14.56 21.81 9.59
C GLY A 81 14.89 20.69 10.58
N VAL A 82 15.79 19.78 10.23
CA VAL A 82 16.23 18.68 11.12
C VAL A 82 16.82 19.22 12.42
N VAL A 83 17.71 20.22 12.34
CA VAL A 83 18.32 20.82 13.54
C VAL A 83 17.29 21.54 14.40
N CYS A 84 16.37 22.29 13.77
CA CYS A 84 15.34 23.01 14.51
C CYS A 84 14.33 22.06 15.15
N ILE A 85 13.86 21.05 14.44
CA ILE A 85 12.83 20.13 14.93
C ILE A 85 13.31 19.38 16.18
N ASP A 86 14.54 18.88 16.19
CA ASP A 86 15.15 18.17 17.32
C ASP A 86 15.11 19.00 18.62
N LEU A 87 15.38 20.31 18.53
CA LEU A 87 15.36 21.22 19.67
C LEU A 87 13.96 21.41 20.30
N PHE A 88 12.90 21.26 19.52
CA PHE A 88 11.52 21.46 19.98
C PHE A 88 10.82 20.16 20.32
N GLU A 89 11.26 19.04 19.75
CA GLU A 89 10.71 17.72 20.04
C GLU A 89 10.78 17.38 21.53
N HIS A 90 11.94 17.59 22.16
CA HIS A 90 12.12 17.39 23.60
C HIS A 90 11.15 18.22 24.45
N LYS A 91 10.86 19.46 24.04
CA LYS A 91 9.93 20.35 24.75
C LYS A 91 8.49 19.87 24.66
N VAL A 92 8.07 19.42 23.47
CA VAL A 92 6.74 18.84 23.25
C VAL A 92 6.59 17.56 24.06
N PHE A 93 7.58 16.66 24.01
CA PHE A 93 7.56 15.42 24.77
C PHE A 93 7.48 15.68 26.29
N ALA A 94 8.32 16.57 26.81
CA ALA A 94 8.32 16.94 28.23
C ALA A 94 7.00 17.58 28.66
N PHE A 95 6.39 18.42 27.82
CA PHE A 95 5.08 19.01 28.11
C PHE A 95 4.01 17.93 28.30
N VAL A 96 3.97 16.92 27.41
CA VAL A 96 2.99 15.84 27.51
C VAL A 96 3.22 15.01 28.77
N LEU A 97 4.47 14.64 29.09
CA LEU A 97 4.76 13.92 30.34
C LEU A 97 4.33 14.69 31.59
N LYS A 98 4.56 16.01 31.59
CA LYS A 98 4.19 16.90 32.68
C LYS A 98 2.68 16.88 32.94
N GLU A 99 1.90 17.04 31.88
CA GLU A 99 0.44 17.03 31.94
C GLU A 99 -0.13 15.66 32.34
N ARG A 100 0.60 14.58 32.04
CA ARG A 100 0.26 13.21 32.45
C ARG A 100 0.71 12.84 33.87
N GLY A 101 1.24 13.79 34.64
CA GLY A 101 1.66 13.55 36.03
C GLY A 101 2.92 12.70 36.15
N LEU A 102 3.75 12.66 35.10
CA LEU A 102 5.06 12.00 35.10
C LEU A 102 6.20 13.00 35.35
N ASP A 103 5.91 14.07 36.09
CA ASP A 103 6.84 15.13 36.47
C ASP A 103 8.11 14.59 37.14
N SER A 104 7.97 13.56 37.96
CA SER A 104 9.07 12.93 38.68
C SER A 104 10.14 12.33 37.75
N LEU A 105 9.80 12.00 36.50
CA LEU A 105 10.79 11.54 35.51
C LEU A 105 11.64 12.70 34.96
N LEU A 106 11.16 13.93 35.06
CA LEU A 106 11.84 15.14 34.61
C LEU A 106 12.74 15.74 35.71
N GLU A 107 12.45 15.43 36.98
CA GLU A 107 13.22 15.88 38.13
C GLU A 107 14.62 15.21 38.19
N GLY A 108 15.67 16.02 38.07
CA GLY A 108 17.07 15.56 38.17
C GLY A 108 17.85 15.47 36.85
N HIS A 109 17.22 15.78 35.71
CA HIS A 109 17.91 15.79 34.42
C HIS A 109 18.43 17.20 34.06
N ALA A 110 19.73 17.42 34.25
CA ALA A 110 20.42 18.56 33.63
C ALA A 110 20.49 18.30 32.12
N HIS A 111 20.00 19.25 31.32
CA HIS A 111 19.91 19.20 29.86
C HIS A 111 21.32 19.04 29.23
N ARG A 112 21.86 17.81 29.24
CA ARG A 112 23.16 17.51 28.68
C ARG A 112 22.92 17.28 27.20
N SER A 113 23.32 18.25 26.38
CA SER A 113 23.23 18.19 24.93
C SER A 113 24.07 17.03 24.37
N THR A 114 23.54 15.81 24.41
CA THR A 114 24.03 14.62 23.70
C THR A 114 23.64 14.62 22.21
N ALA A 115 23.05 15.72 21.73
CA ALA A 115 22.57 15.90 20.36
C ALA A 115 23.64 15.55 19.30
N VAL A 116 24.91 15.91 19.51
CA VAL A 116 25.96 15.76 18.47
C VAL A 116 26.43 14.31 18.26
N ARG A 117 26.48 13.48 19.31
CA ARG A 117 27.05 12.12 19.23
C ARG A 117 26.01 11.06 18.85
N VAL A 118 24.74 11.32 19.14
CA VAL A 118 23.59 10.50 18.73
C VAL A 118 23.22 10.81 17.28
N CYS A 119 23.19 12.08 16.89
CA CYS A 119 22.85 12.50 15.53
C CYS A 119 23.78 11.91 14.46
N THR A 120 25.08 11.73 14.73
CA THR A 120 26.03 11.18 13.74
C THR A 120 25.92 9.66 13.55
N SER A 121 25.80 8.86 14.62
CA SER A 121 25.71 7.39 14.49
C SER A 121 24.34 6.94 13.97
N TYR A 122 23.26 7.59 14.39
CA TYR A 122 21.91 7.23 13.98
C TYR A 122 21.62 7.68 12.54
N CYS A 123 22.05 8.88 12.15
CA CYS A 123 21.87 9.38 10.78
C CYS A 123 22.60 8.50 9.74
N VAL A 124 23.79 7.99 10.06
CA VAL A 124 24.50 7.02 9.19
C VAL A 124 23.73 5.69 9.10
N SER A 125 23.24 5.15 10.22
CA SER A 125 22.47 3.90 10.22
C SER A 125 21.14 4.02 9.46
N ARG A 126 20.46 5.16 9.59
CA ARG A 126 19.21 5.47 8.90
C ARG A 126 19.43 5.68 7.41
N SER A 127 20.52 6.34 7.02
CA SER A 127 20.91 6.50 5.62
C SER A 127 21.26 5.14 4.98
N LEU A 128 22.02 4.29 5.68
CA LEU A 128 22.32 2.93 5.24
C LEU A 128 21.04 2.09 5.10
N LEU A 129 20.14 2.16 6.08
CA LEU A 129 18.85 1.47 6.03
C LEU A 129 18.00 1.97 4.86
N ALA A 130 18.01 3.28 4.59
CA ALA A 130 17.32 3.88 3.46
C ALA A 130 17.86 3.32 2.12
N ILE A 131 19.19 3.29 1.95
CA ILE A 131 19.84 2.72 0.77
C ILE A 131 19.48 1.23 0.60
N LEU A 132 19.58 0.45 1.69
CA LEU A 132 19.22 -0.97 1.69
C LEU A 132 17.74 -1.21 1.39
N SER A 133 16.88 -0.25 1.72
CA SER A 133 15.43 -0.31 1.47
C SER A 133 15.01 0.20 0.09
N LEU A 134 15.91 0.78 -0.71
CA LEU A 134 15.60 1.24 -2.07
C LEU A 134 14.92 0.17 -2.94
N PRO A 135 15.34 -1.11 -2.92
CA PRO A 135 14.68 -2.15 -3.70
C PRO A 135 13.21 -2.36 -3.35
N LEU A 136 12.77 -2.01 -2.13
CA LEU A 136 11.36 -2.13 -1.76
C LEU A 136 10.47 -1.19 -2.57
N HIS A 137 10.98 -0.03 -2.99
CA HIS A 137 10.19 0.92 -3.77
C HIS A 137 9.79 0.41 -5.15
N PHE A 138 10.43 -0.66 -5.66
CA PHE A 138 10.01 -1.33 -6.91
C PHE A 138 8.71 -2.12 -6.77
N VAL A 139 8.23 -2.35 -5.54
CA VAL A 139 6.94 -2.99 -5.28
C VAL A 139 5.97 -1.91 -4.80
N PRO A 140 5.12 -1.34 -5.68
CA PRO A 140 4.20 -0.29 -5.27
C PRO A 140 3.31 -0.79 -4.13
N ILE A 141 2.98 0.10 -3.19
CA ILE A 141 2.11 -0.17 -2.02
C ILE A 141 2.73 -1.15 -1.03
N LEU A 142 2.96 -2.41 -1.41
CA LEU A 142 3.53 -3.43 -0.54
C LEU A 142 4.93 -3.03 -0.07
N GLY A 143 5.77 -2.55 -0.99
CA GLY A 143 7.09 -2.03 -0.67
C GLY A 143 7.04 -0.84 0.29
N SER A 144 6.08 0.06 0.10
CA SER A 144 5.87 1.21 0.99
C SER A 144 5.36 0.80 2.37
N LEU A 145 4.53 -0.23 2.47
CA LEU A 145 4.08 -0.79 3.75
C LEU A 145 5.22 -1.48 4.49
N VAL A 146 6.03 -2.28 3.80
CA VAL A 146 7.23 -2.92 4.36
C VAL A 146 8.26 -1.87 4.77
N TYR A 147 8.46 -0.85 3.93
CA TYR A 147 9.30 0.30 4.24
C TYR A 147 8.83 1.00 5.51
N ALA A 148 7.55 1.35 5.60
CA ALA A 148 6.96 2.00 6.78
C ALA A 148 7.07 1.12 8.03
N TRP A 149 6.98 -0.20 7.92
CA TRP A 149 7.17 -1.11 9.04
C TRP A 149 8.64 -1.19 9.50
N ILE A 150 9.59 -1.27 8.57
CA ILE A 150 11.03 -1.34 8.87
C ILE A 150 11.51 0.00 9.46
N HIS A 151 11.26 1.11 8.75
CA HIS A 151 11.67 2.45 9.17
C HIS A 151 10.86 2.95 10.36
N GLY A 152 9.59 2.57 10.47
CA GLY A 152 8.75 2.93 11.61
C GLY A 152 9.30 2.41 12.94
N ASN A 153 9.88 1.19 12.96
CA ASN A 153 10.53 0.69 14.17
C ASN A 153 11.70 1.56 14.64
N VAL A 154 12.48 2.10 13.69
CA VAL A 154 13.59 3.01 13.97
C VAL A 154 13.07 4.37 14.42
N LEU A 155 12.07 4.91 13.71
CA LEU A 155 11.39 6.16 14.09
C LEU A 155 10.81 6.09 15.51
N ALA A 156 10.16 4.99 15.87
CA ALA A 156 9.62 4.82 17.22
C ALA A 156 10.71 4.78 18.30
N TRP A 157 11.91 4.30 17.97
CA TRP A 157 13.09 4.38 18.85
C TRP A 157 13.56 5.83 18.99
N GLU A 158 13.72 6.54 17.87
CA GLU A 158 14.16 7.94 17.83
C GLU A 158 13.21 8.83 18.64
N LEU A 159 11.89 8.73 18.43
CA LEU A 159 10.89 9.46 19.21
C LEU A 159 10.91 9.13 20.72
N HIS A 160 11.43 7.95 21.11
CA HIS A 160 11.59 7.56 22.53
C HIS A 160 13.01 7.82 23.07
N HIS A 161 13.92 8.39 22.27
CA HIS A 161 15.29 8.62 22.70
C HIS A 161 15.34 9.49 23.97
N PHE A 162 14.57 10.58 23.99
CA PHE A 162 14.43 11.43 25.17
C PHE A 162 13.93 10.67 26.40
N TYR A 163 12.91 9.82 26.24
CA TYR A 163 12.41 8.98 27.33
C TYR A 163 13.48 8.00 27.86
N PHE A 164 14.32 7.44 26.98
CA PHE A 164 15.43 6.60 27.39
C PHE A 164 16.55 7.38 28.10
N GLU A 165 16.80 8.62 27.71
CA GLU A 165 17.71 9.53 28.42
C GLU A 165 17.19 9.83 29.83
N LEU A 166 15.90 10.16 29.99
CA LEU A 166 15.27 10.38 31.30
C LEU A 166 15.43 9.16 32.22
N LYS A 167 15.39 7.95 31.66
CA LYS A 167 15.64 6.70 32.40
C LYS A 167 17.11 6.36 32.64
N GLY A 168 18.04 7.10 32.06
CA GLY A 168 19.47 6.78 32.11
C GLY A 168 19.84 5.47 31.41
N PHE A 169 19.07 5.04 30.39
CA PHE A 169 19.29 3.76 29.73
C PHE A 169 20.49 3.81 28.77
N SER A 170 21.43 2.88 28.97
CA SER A 170 22.46 2.57 27.97
C SER A 170 21.86 1.96 26.69
N LEU A 171 22.54 2.07 25.55
CA LEU A 171 22.07 1.50 24.26
C LEU A 171 21.67 0.02 24.34
N ARG A 172 22.40 -0.78 25.13
CA ARG A 172 22.07 -2.22 25.35
C ARG A 172 20.80 -2.41 26.18
N GLN A 173 20.48 -1.49 27.09
CA GLN A 173 19.22 -1.51 27.82
C GLN A 173 18.05 -1.07 26.93
N GLN A 174 18.24 -0.04 26.11
CA GLN A 174 17.24 0.40 25.12
C GLN A 174 16.84 -0.73 24.17
N GLN A 175 17.82 -1.43 23.57
CA GLN A 175 17.55 -2.59 22.70
C GLN A 175 16.81 -3.73 23.39
N ARG A 176 17.05 -3.95 24.70
CA ARG A 176 16.30 -4.96 25.47
C ARG A 176 14.87 -4.51 25.74
N TRP A 177 14.70 -3.24 26.08
CA TRP A 177 13.39 -2.63 26.29
C TRP A 177 12.51 -2.70 25.04
N MET A 178 13.05 -2.28 23.90
CA MET A 178 12.33 -2.35 22.62
C MET A 178 11.99 -3.78 22.21
N ARG A 179 12.87 -4.75 22.47
CA ARG A 179 12.59 -6.17 22.22
C ARG A 179 11.43 -6.68 23.08
N ARG A 180 11.37 -6.27 24.35
CA ARG A 180 10.26 -6.62 25.26
C ARG A 180 8.92 -6.07 24.78
N TYR A 181 8.91 -4.85 24.25
CA TYR A 181 7.71 -4.15 23.79
C TYR A 181 7.60 -4.05 22.26
N LYS A 182 8.15 -5.04 21.55
CA LYS A 182 8.30 -5.03 20.08
C LYS A 182 7.00 -4.71 19.35
N LEU A 183 5.88 -5.31 19.79
CA LEU A 183 4.58 -5.09 19.14
C LEU A 183 4.11 -3.63 19.25
N GLN A 184 4.25 -2.99 20.42
CA GLN A 184 3.84 -1.60 20.60
C GLN A 184 4.74 -0.65 19.79
N TYR A 185 6.06 -0.84 19.83
CA TYR A 185 7.00 -0.02 19.05
C TYR A 185 6.80 -0.20 17.53
N SER A 186 6.61 -1.42 17.04
CA SER A 186 6.36 -1.68 15.62
C SER A 186 5.03 -1.10 15.13
N THR A 187 3.96 -1.21 15.92
CA THR A 187 2.64 -0.71 15.51
C THR A 187 2.57 0.81 15.57
N PHE A 188 3.09 1.43 16.65
CA PHE A 188 3.20 2.88 16.75
C PHE A 188 4.11 3.45 15.66
N GLY A 189 5.31 2.88 15.50
CA GLY A 189 6.29 3.32 14.53
C GLY A 189 5.78 3.26 13.10
N MET A 190 5.11 2.17 12.71
CA MET A 190 4.52 2.05 11.38
C MET A 190 3.45 3.12 11.14
N GLN A 191 2.59 3.40 12.13
CA GLN A 191 1.58 4.45 12.02
C GLN A 191 2.22 5.84 11.87
N ALA A 192 3.21 6.14 12.71
CA ALA A 192 3.94 7.40 12.70
C ALA A 192 4.63 7.63 11.34
N MET A 193 5.30 6.60 10.82
CA MET A 193 5.99 6.66 9.53
C MET A 193 5.01 6.89 8.37
N LEU A 194 3.86 6.19 8.36
CA LEU A 194 2.85 6.39 7.31
C LEU A 194 2.29 7.82 7.30
N LEU A 195 2.15 8.46 8.46
CA LEU A 195 1.71 9.85 8.57
C LEU A 195 2.79 10.82 8.07
N GLU A 196 4.07 10.56 8.38
CA GLU A 196 5.19 11.39 7.90
C GLU A 196 5.43 11.27 6.40
N MET A 197 5.01 10.17 5.77
CA MET A 197 5.10 9.98 4.31
C MET A 197 4.08 10.82 3.53
N ILE A 198 3.15 11.52 4.19
CA ILE A 198 2.19 12.42 3.53
C ILE A 198 2.95 13.65 3.02
N PRO A 199 2.94 13.95 1.70
CA PRO A 199 3.64 15.10 1.15
C PRO A 199 3.02 16.39 1.71
N CYS A 200 3.86 17.42 1.87
CA CYS A 200 3.51 18.74 2.40
C CYS A 200 3.09 18.77 3.88
N VAL A 201 2.27 17.82 4.34
CA VAL A 201 1.73 17.75 5.71
C VAL A 201 2.58 16.85 6.62
N GLY A 202 3.36 15.94 6.06
CA GLY A 202 4.25 15.00 6.78
C GLY A 202 5.07 15.65 7.90
N PRO A 203 5.77 16.78 7.65
CA PRO A 203 6.54 17.47 8.69
C PRO A 203 5.71 17.93 9.90
N PHE A 204 4.42 18.21 9.72
CA PHE A 204 3.52 18.54 10.84
C PHE A 204 3.26 17.32 11.74
N PHE A 205 3.20 16.12 11.15
CA PHE A 205 2.95 14.90 11.90
C PHE A 205 4.08 14.53 12.85
N ILE A 206 5.31 15.03 12.65
CA ILE A 206 6.43 14.85 13.58
C ILE A 206 6.01 15.24 15.00
N PHE A 207 5.44 16.44 15.18
CA PHE A 207 5.01 16.91 16.51
C PHE A 207 3.86 16.08 17.11
N THR A 208 2.92 15.65 16.26
CA THR A 208 1.82 14.78 16.71
C THR A 208 2.31 13.37 17.06
N ASN A 209 3.32 12.87 16.35
CA ASN A 209 3.99 11.61 16.61
C ASN A 209 4.79 11.68 17.90
N THR A 210 5.46 12.80 18.20
CA THR A 210 6.09 13.04 19.51
C THR A 210 5.06 13.00 20.64
N CYS A 211 3.89 13.60 20.47
CA CYS A 211 2.80 13.49 21.44
C CYS A 211 2.36 12.03 21.60
N GLY A 212 2.19 11.30 20.49
CA GLY A 212 1.88 9.87 20.49
C GLY A 212 2.94 9.01 21.17
N ALA A 213 4.22 9.36 21.02
CA ALA A 213 5.34 8.70 21.67
C ALA A 213 5.33 8.92 23.17
N ALA A 214 5.06 10.15 23.63
CA ALA A 214 4.92 10.45 25.05
C ALA A 214 3.73 9.72 25.69
N LEU A 215 2.60 9.62 24.99
CA LEU A 215 1.46 8.81 25.44
C LEU A 215 1.77 7.31 25.45
N LEU A 216 2.59 6.83 24.51
CA LEU A 216 3.08 5.45 24.54
C LEU A 216 4.02 5.23 25.74
N ALA A 217 4.90 6.19 26.05
CA ALA A 217 5.77 6.12 27.21
C ALA A 217 4.98 6.07 28.53
N GLU A 218 3.93 6.89 28.67
CA GLU A 218 2.99 6.85 29.80
C GLU A 218 2.38 5.45 29.97
N GLU A 219 1.84 4.90 28.89
CA GLU A 219 1.22 3.57 28.92
C GLU A 219 2.23 2.47 29.28
N LEU A 220 3.47 2.57 28.77
CA LEU A 220 4.53 1.63 29.12
C LEU A 220 4.98 1.75 30.59
N GLU A 221 4.96 2.95 31.19
CA GLU A 221 5.19 3.12 32.63
C GLU A 221 4.12 2.44 33.46
N ILE A 222 2.85 2.69 33.13
CA ILE A 222 1.70 2.09 33.83
C ILE A 222 1.79 0.56 33.75
N ASN A 223 1.94 0.02 32.54
CA ASN A 223 2.10 -1.41 32.33
C ASN A 223 3.34 -1.98 33.05
N SER A 224 4.44 -1.23 33.13
CA SER A 224 5.65 -1.68 33.82
C SER A 224 5.45 -1.74 35.33
N LYS A 225 4.78 -0.75 35.92
CA LYS A 225 4.45 -0.71 37.35
C LYS A 225 3.45 -1.80 37.71
N GLU A 226 2.40 -1.99 36.91
CA GLU A 226 1.43 -3.08 37.09
C GLU A 226 2.09 -4.46 37.02
N ASN A 227 3.00 -4.67 36.07
CA ASN A 227 3.74 -5.94 35.99
C ASN A 227 4.71 -6.13 37.16
N ALA A 228 5.29 -5.06 37.71
CA ALA A 228 6.14 -5.15 38.90
C ALA A 228 5.32 -5.52 40.14
N LEU A 229 4.18 -4.85 40.35
CA LEU A 229 3.23 -5.15 41.42
C LEU A 229 2.66 -6.56 41.31
N ARG A 230 2.28 -7.00 40.10
CA ARG A 230 1.80 -8.37 39.88
C ARG A 230 2.87 -9.41 40.15
N ASN A 231 4.12 -9.14 39.77
CA ASN A 231 5.22 -10.05 40.10
C ASN A 231 5.46 -10.11 41.62
N GLU A 232 5.37 -8.99 42.34
CA GLU A 232 5.46 -8.97 43.82
C GLU A 232 4.29 -9.71 44.49
N GLU A 233 3.06 -9.52 44.00
CA GLU A 233 1.89 -10.29 44.43
C GLU A 233 2.03 -11.78 44.12
N ASP A 234 2.47 -12.17 42.92
CA ASP A 234 2.73 -13.57 42.57
C ASP A 234 3.84 -14.18 43.45
N THR A 235 4.82 -13.37 43.87
CA THR A 235 5.88 -13.80 44.80
C THR A 235 5.34 -13.99 46.22
N LEU A 236 4.43 -13.12 46.68
CA LEU A 236 3.78 -13.21 48.01
C LEU A 236 2.68 -14.29 48.07
N VAL A 237 1.96 -14.51 46.96
CA VAL A 237 0.87 -15.49 46.82
C VAL A 237 1.42 -16.90 46.55
N SER A 238 2.69 -17.04 46.14
CA SER A 238 3.37 -18.36 46.03
C SER A 238 3.52 -19.12 47.37
N ILE A 239 3.11 -18.52 48.51
CA ILE A 239 3.03 -19.18 49.83
C ILE A 239 1.59 -19.58 50.20
N SER A 240 0.56 -19.24 49.41
CA SER A 240 -0.80 -19.72 49.68
C SER A 240 -1.70 -19.78 48.43
N PHE A 241 -1.92 -21.02 48.01
CA PHE A 241 -2.98 -21.58 47.16
C PHE A 241 -2.76 -21.69 45.63
N PRO A 242 -3.32 -22.76 44.99
CA PRO A 242 -3.09 -23.07 43.58
C PRO A 242 -4.10 -22.38 42.65
N ASN A 243 -3.58 -21.84 41.55
CA ASN A 243 -4.29 -21.13 40.47
C ASN A 243 -5.27 -22.03 39.69
N TRP A 244 -6.58 -21.75 39.73
CA TRP A 244 -7.57 -22.37 38.83
C TRP A 244 -8.61 -21.42 38.21
N ILE A 245 -8.37 -20.11 38.13
CA ILE A 245 -9.33 -19.20 37.45
C ILE A 245 -8.69 -18.61 36.20
N CYS A 246 -8.76 -19.36 35.11
CA CYS A 246 -8.56 -18.88 33.74
C CYS A 246 -9.77 -18.04 33.32
N ILE A 247 -9.62 -16.72 33.25
CA ILE A 247 -10.60 -15.83 32.61
C ILE A 247 -10.51 -16.04 31.09
N ARG A 248 -11.50 -16.74 30.54
CA ARG A 248 -11.67 -16.93 29.10
C ARG A 248 -12.16 -15.62 28.49
N SER A 249 -11.25 -14.77 28.05
CA SER A 249 -11.58 -13.61 27.21
C SER A 249 -12.19 -14.12 25.90
N ILE A 250 -13.47 -13.80 25.67
CA ILE A 250 -14.12 -13.98 24.37
C ILE A 250 -13.50 -12.95 23.42
N GLN A 251 -12.39 -13.33 22.78
CA GLN A 251 -11.93 -12.68 21.57
C GLN A 251 -12.92 -13.10 20.48
N VAL A 252 -13.83 -12.19 20.12
CA VAL A 252 -14.50 -12.27 18.82
C VAL A 252 -13.40 -12.04 17.79
N GLU A 253 -12.79 -13.14 17.36
CA GLU A 253 -11.81 -13.13 16.29
C GLU A 253 -12.57 -12.76 15.01
N ILE A 254 -12.51 -11.49 14.62
CA ILE A 254 -12.89 -11.08 13.26
C ILE A 254 -11.79 -11.62 12.35
N THR A 255 -11.73 -12.94 12.17
CA THR A 255 -10.80 -13.59 11.25
C THR A 255 -11.30 -13.28 9.84
N MET A 256 -10.86 -12.14 9.30
CA MET A 256 -10.97 -11.84 7.88
C MET A 256 -10.23 -12.95 7.14
N PRO A 257 -10.92 -13.88 6.46
CA PRO A 257 -10.22 -15.04 5.93
C PRO A 257 -9.42 -14.58 4.73
N PHE A 258 -8.09 -14.79 4.76
CA PHE A 258 -7.19 -14.47 3.66
C PHE A 258 -7.40 -15.44 2.49
N TYR A 259 -8.43 -15.25 1.67
CA TYR A 259 -8.76 -16.14 0.56
C TYR A 259 -7.69 -16.15 -0.53
N ALA A 260 -7.02 -15.02 -0.78
CA ALA A 260 -5.94 -15.02 -1.76
C ALA A 260 -4.78 -15.92 -1.30
N LEU A 261 -4.40 -15.86 -0.01
CA LEU A 261 -3.40 -16.76 0.57
C LEU A 261 -3.85 -18.22 0.62
N LYS A 262 -5.15 -18.47 0.90
CA LYS A 262 -5.72 -19.83 0.78
C LYS A 262 -5.65 -20.34 -0.66
N GLY A 263 -5.87 -19.47 -1.64
CA GLY A 263 -5.70 -19.74 -3.06
C GLY A 263 -4.26 -20.11 -3.40
N VAL A 264 -3.28 -19.35 -2.91
CA VAL A 264 -1.85 -19.68 -3.04
C VAL A 264 -1.54 -21.05 -2.43
N LYS A 265 -1.95 -21.29 -1.18
CA LYS A 265 -1.73 -22.57 -0.50
C LYS A 265 -2.38 -23.74 -1.26
N TYR A 266 -3.60 -23.53 -1.75
CA TYR A 266 -4.33 -24.54 -2.52
C TYR A 266 -3.62 -24.81 -3.85
N PHE A 267 -3.26 -23.76 -4.59
CA PHE A 267 -2.54 -23.87 -5.86
C PHE A 267 -1.22 -24.62 -5.70
N ILE A 268 -0.42 -24.28 -4.68
CA ILE A 268 0.84 -24.98 -4.37
C ILE A 268 0.59 -26.45 -4.01
N GLY A 269 -0.51 -26.76 -3.31
CA GLY A 269 -0.86 -28.12 -2.93
C GLY A 269 -1.37 -29.03 -4.06
N HIS A 270 -1.69 -28.48 -5.24
CA HIS A 270 -2.27 -29.25 -6.36
C HIS A 270 -1.39 -29.13 -7.62
N PRO A 271 -0.39 -30.02 -7.81
CA PRO A 271 0.54 -29.97 -8.93
C PRO A 271 -0.12 -30.04 -10.33
N GLN A 272 -1.33 -30.59 -10.42
CA GLN A 272 -2.11 -30.63 -11.67
C GLN A 272 -2.43 -29.22 -12.20
N LEU A 273 -2.69 -28.28 -11.29
CA LEU A 273 -2.97 -26.88 -11.64
C LEU A 273 -1.74 -26.16 -12.20
N TRP A 274 -0.54 -26.57 -11.80
CA TRP A 274 0.69 -25.93 -12.30
C TRP A 274 0.89 -26.19 -13.78
N LYS A 275 0.54 -27.39 -14.26
CA LYS A 275 0.57 -27.71 -15.69
C LYS A 275 -0.46 -26.89 -16.46
N GLN A 276 -1.66 -26.74 -15.90
CA GLN A 276 -2.73 -25.93 -16.50
C GLN A 276 -2.41 -24.43 -16.51
N ALA A 277 -1.65 -23.93 -15.54
CA ALA A 277 -1.19 -22.54 -15.45
C ALA A 277 0.05 -22.25 -16.30
N ALA A 278 1.00 -23.20 -16.39
CA ALA A 278 2.23 -23.01 -17.17
C ALA A 278 1.95 -22.97 -18.68
N PHE A 279 0.99 -23.76 -19.16
CA PHE A 279 0.63 -23.83 -20.57
C PHE A 279 0.21 -22.47 -21.18
N PRO A 280 -0.78 -21.73 -20.64
CA PRO A 280 -1.16 -20.42 -21.18
C PRO A 280 -0.01 -19.40 -21.10
N LEU A 281 0.80 -19.43 -20.04
CA LEU A 281 1.96 -18.54 -19.94
C LEU A 281 2.98 -18.80 -21.07
N LEU A 282 3.32 -20.06 -21.30
CA LEU A 282 4.21 -20.46 -22.41
C LEU A 282 3.61 -20.09 -23.77
N LEU A 283 2.30 -20.24 -23.94
CA LEU A 283 1.59 -19.87 -25.15
C LEU A 283 1.64 -18.35 -25.40
N THR A 284 1.40 -17.53 -24.37
CA THR A 284 1.52 -16.07 -24.46
C THR A 284 2.94 -15.61 -24.73
N LEU A 285 3.95 -16.27 -24.14
CA LEU A 285 5.36 -16.00 -24.40
C LEU A 285 5.73 -16.34 -25.84
N ALA A 286 5.33 -17.52 -26.31
CA ALA A 286 5.58 -17.94 -27.69
C ALA A 286 4.92 -17.00 -28.70
N PHE A 287 3.68 -16.58 -28.44
CA PHE A 287 2.98 -15.61 -29.28
C PHE A 287 3.66 -14.23 -29.25
N SER A 288 4.09 -13.76 -28.08
CA SER A 288 4.82 -12.50 -27.96
C SER A 288 6.11 -12.52 -28.78
N ILE A 289 6.92 -13.58 -28.66
CA ILE A 289 8.14 -13.77 -29.45
C ILE A 289 7.81 -13.80 -30.95
N PHE A 290 6.81 -14.58 -31.35
CA PHE A 290 6.38 -14.65 -32.74
C PHE A 290 5.93 -13.30 -33.29
N SER A 291 5.14 -12.54 -32.52
CA SER A 291 4.61 -11.23 -32.91
C SER A 291 5.72 -10.21 -33.17
N VAL A 292 6.81 -10.25 -32.39
CA VAL A 292 8.00 -9.42 -32.61
C VAL A 292 8.58 -9.69 -34.00
N PHE A 293 8.91 -10.94 -34.31
CA PHE A 293 9.50 -11.27 -35.61
C PHE A 293 8.56 -11.00 -36.78
N ALA A 294 7.28 -11.36 -36.64
CA ALA A 294 6.30 -11.19 -37.70
C ALA A 294 6.04 -9.71 -38.02
N LEU A 295 5.82 -8.87 -37.01
CA LEU A 295 5.51 -7.45 -37.22
C LEU A 295 6.76 -6.67 -37.66
N PHE A 296 7.94 -6.90 -37.06
CA PHE A 296 9.15 -6.25 -37.57
C PHE A 296 9.46 -6.61 -39.03
N ALA A 297 9.23 -7.87 -39.44
CA ALA A 297 9.47 -8.28 -40.82
C ALA A 297 8.43 -7.69 -41.79
N TRP A 298 7.16 -7.58 -41.39
CA TRP A 298 6.07 -7.23 -42.29
C TRP A 298 5.67 -5.76 -42.26
N THR A 299 5.66 -5.10 -41.10
CA THR A 299 5.07 -3.77 -40.92
C THR A 299 6.11 -2.65 -40.86
N LEU A 300 7.36 -2.92 -40.46
CA LEU A 300 8.39 -1.88 -40.34
C LEU A 300 8.64 -1.12 -41.65
N ARG A 301 8.90 -1.85 -42.74
CA ARG A 301 9.22 -1.25 -44.05
C ARG A 301 8.04 -0.46 -44.64
N PRO A 302 6.80 -1.00 -44.67
CA PRO A 302 5.64 -0.23 -45.11
C PRO A 302 5.38 1.04 -44.27
N GLN A 303 5.57 0.99 -42.96
CA GLN A 303 5.36 2.16 -42.08
C GLN A 303 6.44 3.23 -42.30
N GLU A 304 7.71 2.81 -42.44
CA GLU A 304 8.83 3.71 -42.77
C GLU A 304 8.57 4.44 -44.09
N SER A 305 8.18 3.71 -45.15
CA SER A 305 7.89 4.31 -46.46
C SER A 305 6.70 5.26 -46.41
N TRP A 306 5.62 4.88 -45.70
CA TRP A 306 4.44 5.73 -45.54
C TRP A 306 4.76 7.04 -44.83
N LEU A 307 5.61 7.02 -43.80
CA LEU A 307 6.07 8.23 -43.11
C LEU A 307 6.98 9.08 -43.99
N ALA A 308 7.88 8.47 -44.75
CA ALA A 308 8.76 9.17 -45.69
C ALA A 308 7.96 9.88 -46.80
N GLU A 309 6.90 9.24 -47.31
CA GLU A 309 5.98 9.84 -48.29
C GLU A 309 5.23 11.07 -47.74
N LYS A 310 5.02 11.14 -46.42
CA LYS A 310 4.44 12.32 -45.76
C LYS A 310 5.43 13.45 -45.50
N GLY A 311 6.68 13.30 -45.95
CA GLY A 311 7.71 14.33 -45.89
C GLY A 311 8.59 14.28 -44.65
N LEU A 312 8.53 13.21 -43.84
CA LEU A 312 9.48 13.04 -42.74
C LEU A 312 10.87 12.65 -43.26
N PRO A 313 11.97 13.23 -42.71
CA PRO A 313 13.32 12.80 -43.03
C PRO A 313 13.53 11.32 -42.70
N ALA A 314 14.35 10.62 -43.49
CA ALA A 314 14.54 9.17 -43.42
C ALA A 314 14.84 8.64 -42.00
N VAL A 315 15.68 9.35 -41.25
CA VAL A 315 16.04 8.98 -39.86
C VAL A 315 14.80 9.02 -38.96
N PHE A 316 13.98 10.06 -39.04
CA PHE A 316 12.77 10.18 -38.23
C PHE A 316 11.69 9.18 -38.65
N SER A 317 11.52 8.94 -39.95
CA SER A 317 10.59 7.92 -40.46
C SER A 317 10.91 6.52 -39.93
N TRP A 318 12.19 6.15 -39.89
CA TRP A 318 12.63 4.88 -39.31
C TRP A 318 12.36 4.81 -37.80
N ILE A 319 12.71 5.86 -37.03
CA ILE A 319 12.48 5.89 -35.57
C ILE A 319 10.99 5.75 -35.24
N PHE A 320 10.12 6.54 -35.89
CA PHE A 320 8.68 6.49 -35.64
C PHE A 320 8.07 5.16 -36.08
N ALA A 321 8.52 4.58 -37.20
CA ALA A 321 8.10 3.25 -37.62
C ALA A 321 8.46 2.19 -36.56
N VAL A 322 9.68 2.21 -36.01
CA VAL A 322 10.06 1.30 -34.91
C VAL A 322 9.14 1.47 -33.70
N ILE A 323 8.83 2.71 -33.29
CA ILE A 323 7.94 2.99 -32.17
C ILE A 323 6.54 2.42 -32.44
N PHE A 324 5.98 2.66 -33.63
CA PHE A 324 4.65 2.15 -34.02
C PHE A 324 4.61 0.62 -34.01
N VAL A 325 5.61 -0.05 -34.59
CA VAL A 325 5.71 -1.52 -34.56
C VAL A 325 5.79 -2.05 -33.14
N VAL A 326 6.57 -1.42 -32.26
CA VAL A 326 6.66 -1.82 -30.84
C VAL A 326 5.31 -1.67 -30.13
N VAL A 327 4.58 -0.58 -30.38
CA VAL A 327 3.23 -0.37 -29.82
C VAL A 327 2.25 -1.41 -30.36
N GLU A 328 2.27 -1.72 -31.66
CA GLU A 328 1.44 -2.76 -32.27
C GLU A 328 1.72 -4.14 -31.67
N ILE A 329 3.01 -4.52 -31.54
CA ILE A 329 3.44 -5.77 -30.88
C ILE A 329 2.86 -5.84 -29.47
N PHE A 330 2.97 -4.75 -28.71
CA PHE A 330 2.45 -4.68 -27.35
C PHE A 330 0.92 -4.88 -27.32
N LEU A 331 0.18 -4.15 -28.15
CA LEU A 331 -1.28 -4.22 -28.20
C LEU A 331 -1.78 -5.61 -28.63
N VAL A 332 -1.19 -6.20 -29.67
CA VAL A 332 -1.58 -7.53 -30.17
C VAL A 332 -1.21 -8.62 -29.16
N SER A 333 -0.03 -8.54 -28.54
CA SER A 333 0.39 -9.47 -27.47
C SER A 333 -0.53 -9.38 -26.25
N LEU A 334 -0.90 -8.15 -25.85
CA LEU A 334 -1.82 -7.90 -24.75
C LEU A 334 -3.20 -8.49 -25.04
N LEU A 335 -3.77 -8.22 -26.21
CA LEU A 335 -5.07 -8.77 -26.62
C LEU A 335 -5.07 -10.31 -26.59
N TYR A 336 -4.02 -10.92 -27.12
CA TYR A 336 -3.85 -12.37 -27.10
C TYR A 336 -3.77 -12.92 -25.66
N ALA A 337 -2.98 -12.27 -24.80
CA ALA A 337 -2.85 -12.64 -23.40
C ALA A 337 -4.18 -12.54 -22.65
N PHE A 338 -4.97 -11.48 -22.88
CA PHE A 338 -6.32 -11.35 -22.30
C PHE A 338 -7.21 -12.54 -22.68
N ILE A 339 -7.27 -12.90 -23.96
CA ILE A 339 -8.12 -14.01 -24.43
C ILE A 339 -7.67 -15.35 -23.83
N VAL A 340 -6.37 -15.64 -23.92
CA VAL A 340 -5.81 -16.92 -23.46
C VAL A 340 -5.92 -17.05 -21.95
N LEU A 341 -5.51 -16.03 -21.18
CA LEU A 341 -5.51 -16.12 -19.72
C LEU A 341 -6.92 -16.25 -19.16
N GLU A 342 -7.91 -15.50 -19.67
CA GLU A 342 -9.29 -15.61 -19.20
C GLU A 342 -9.89 -17.01 -19.45
N TYR A 343 -9.62 -17.60 -20.61
CA TYR A 343 -10.05 -18.98 -20.90
C TYR A 343 -9.49 -20.00 -19.90
N PHE A 344 -8.20 -19.88 -19.53
CA PHE A 344 -7.58 -20.80 -18.57
C PHE A 344 -7.96 -20.50 -17.12
N LYS A 345 -8.27 -19.24 -16.78
CA LYS A 345 -8.83 -18.88 -15.47
C LYS A 345 -10.15 -19.59 -15.23
N ASP A 346 -11.07 -19.58 -16.20
CA ASP A 346 -12.35 -20.27 -16.10
C ASP A 346 -12.16 -21.78 -15.84
N LYS A 347 -11.23 -22.43 -16.54
CA LYS A 347 -10.91 -23.85 -16.31
C LYS A 347 -10.37 -24.15 -14.92
N ILE A 348 -9.47 -23.31 -14.42
CA ILE A 348 -8.91 -23.47 -13.07
C ILE A 348 -9.98 -23.23 -12.01
N PHE A 349 -10.86 -22.26 -12.22
CA PHE A 349 -12.01 -22.01 -11.34
C PHE A 349 -12.93 -23.22 -11.29
N ALA A 350 -13.33 -23.74 -12.46
CA ALA A 350 -14.17 -24.92 -12.60
C ALA A 350 -13.57 -26.16 -11.91
N TYR A 351 -12.26 -26.39 -12.09
CA TYR A 351 -11.55 -27.48 -11.42
C TYR A 351 -11.65 -27.38 -9.90
N VAL A 352 -11.47 -26.19 -9.32
CA VAL A 352 -11.54 -26.00 -7.86
C VAL A 352 -12.96 -26.27 -7.34
N LEU A 353 -13.99 -25.87 -8.08
CA LEU A 353 -15.39 -26.20 -7.75
C LEU A 353 -15.61 -27.72 -7.76
N GLN A 354 -15.16 -28.41 -8.81
CA GLN A 354 -15.29 -29.85 -8.96
C GLN A 354 -14.57 -30.60 -7.83
N ASP A 355 -13.31 -30.25 -7.52
CA ASP A 355 -12.52 -30.85 -6.45
C ASP A 355 -13.17 -30.70 -5.07
N LYS A 356 -13.94 -29.64 -4.87
CA LYS A 356 -14.61 -29.34 -3.59
C LYS A 356 -16.07 -29.81 -3.53
N GLY A 357 -16.52 -30.59 -4.52
CA GLY A 357 -17.83 -31.22 -4.55
C GLY A 357 -18.95 -30.37 -5.17
N TYR A 358 -18.61 -29.25 -5.81
CA TYR A 358 -19.56 -28.34 -6.48
C TYR A 358 -19.58 -28.53 -8.00
N GLY A 359 -19.21 -29.72 -8.49
CA GLY A 359 -19.20 -30.04 -9.93
C GLY A 359 -20.56 -29.89 -10.60
N ALA A 360 -21.65 -30.21 -9.89
CA ALA A 360 -23.01 -30.08 -10.40
C ALA A 360 -23.39 -28.63 -10.80
N LEU A 361 -22.72 -27.61 -10.23
CA LEU A 361 -22.89 -26.22 -10.62
C LEU A 361 -22.25 -25.94 -11.99
N VAL A 362 -21.12 -26.58 -12.28
CA VAL A 362 -20.37 -26.45 -13.54
C VAL A 362 -21.08 -27.17 -14.70
N ASP A 363 -21.73 -28.30 -14.40
CA ASP A 363 -22.36 -29.16 -15.42
C ASP A 363 -23.76 -28.67 -15.87
N ARG A 364 -24.35 -27.69 -15.16
CA ARG A 364 -25.76 -27.28 -15.34
C ARG A 364 -26.02 -26.28 -16.47
N GLU A 365 -25.03 -25.55 -16.99
CA GLU A 365 -25.26 -24.46 -17.94
C GLU A 365 -24.42 -24.56 -19.23
N ALA A 366 -25.05 -24.16 -20.34
CA ALA A 366 -24.41 -23.99 -21.64
C ALA A 366 -23.41 -22.82 -21.55
N GLN A 367 -22.12 -23.15 -21.49
CA GLN A 367 -21.06 -22.18 -21.32
C GLN A 367 -21.05 -21.18 -22.49
N GLU A 368 -21.35 -19.91 -22.22
CA GLU A 368 -20.91 -18.84 -23.10
C GLU A 368 -19.38 -18.89 -23.21
N SER A 369 -18.87 -18.77 -24.44
CA SER A 369 -17.42 -18.77 -24.66
C SER A 369 -16.77 -17.65 -23.84
N ALA A 370 -15.63 -17.94 -23.19
CA ALA A 370 -14.89 -16.95 -22.39
C ALA A 370 -14.63 -15.65 -23.17
N VAL A 371 -14.47 -15.75 -24.50
CA VAL A 371 -14.30 -14.61 -25.41
C VAL A 371 -15.54 -13.71 -25.45
N VAL A 372 -16.73 -14.28 -25.62
CA VAL A 372 -18.00 -13.52 -25.62
C VAL A 372 -18.22 -12.87 -24.26
N ARG A 373 -17.91 -13.57 -23.17
CA ARG A 373 -18.02 -13.07 -21.79
C ARG A 373 -17.16 -11.82 -21.56
N VAL A 374 -15.89 -11.90 -21.98
CA VAL A 374 -14.90 -10.81 -21.87
C VAL A 374 -15.30 -9.64 -22.76
N CYS A 375 -15.59 -9.88 -24.05
CA CYS A 375 -16.04 -8.83 -24.95
C CYS A 375 -17.31 -8.14 -24.44
N THR A 376 -18.29 -8.89 -23.96
CA THR A 376 -19.52 -8.32 -23.41
C THR A 376 -19.24 -7.52 -22.13
N SER A 377 -18.32 -7.97 -21.27
CA SER A 377 -17.91 -7.21 -20.08
C SER A 377 -17.15 -5.93 -20.43
N PHE A 378 -16.30 -5.94 -21.47
CA PHE A 378 -15.63 -4.75 -22.01
C PHE A 378 -16.61 -3.73 -22.63
N PHE A 379 -17.69 -4.18 -23.26
CA PHE A 379 -18.70 -3.30 -23.85
C PHE A 379 -19.84 -2.92 -22.88
N ARG A 380 -19.91 -3.54 -21.70
CA ARG A 380 -20.82 -3.16 -20.61
C ARG A 380 -20.32 -1.87 -19.95
N LEU A 381 -21.21 -1.20 -19.21
CA LEU A 381 -20.95 0.05 -18.44
C LEU A 381 -19.74 -0.02 -17.49
N ASP A 382 -19.18 -1.20 -17.24
CA ASP A 382 -17.96 -1.42 -16.45
C ASP A 382 -16.72 -0.77 -17.02
N ALA A 383 -16.48 -0.78 -18.33
CA ALA A 383 -15.29 -0.13 -18.90
C ALA A 383 -15.33 1.38 -18.68
N ILE A 384 -16.51 1.98 -18.85
CA ILE A 384 -16.74 3.41 -18.58
C ILE A 384 -16.58 3.68 -17.08
N PHE A 385 -17.11 2.82 -16.21
CA PHE A 385 -16.94 2.97 -14.76
C PHE A 385 -15.46 2.86 -14.35
N HIS A 386 -14.68 1.96 -14.95
CA HIS A 386 -13.24 1.84 -14.72
C HIS A 386 -12.49 3.10 -15.16
N VAL A 387 -12.83 3.67 -16.32
CA VAL A 387 -12.27 4.94 -16.78
C VAL A 387 -12.65 6.08 -15.84
N ILE A 388 -13.90 6.15 -15.38
CA ILE A 388 -14.34 7.15 -14.39
C ILE A 388 -13.59 6.97 -13.07
N LEU A 389 -13.48 5.74 -12.57
CA LEU A 389 -12.76 5.43 -11.33
C LEU A 389 -11.28 5.82 -11.47
N LEU A 390 -10.66 5.52 -12.61
CA LEU A 390 -9.28 5.92 -12.94
C LEU A 390 -9.13 7.44 -12.89
N ILE A 391 -10.00 8.19 -13.58
CA ILE A 391 -9.99 9.66 -13.62
C ILE A 391 -10.21 10.25 -12.22
N VAL A 392 -11.19 9.74 -11.46
CA VAL A 392 -11.49 10.20 -10.09
C VAL A 392 -10.38 9.84 -9.11
N SER A 393 -9.65 8.75 -9.35
CA SER A 393 -8.54 8.32 -8.51
C SER A 393 -7.19 8.95 -8.85
N LEU A 394 -7.06 9.60 -10.01
CA LEU A 394 -5.83 10.26 -10.44
C LEU A 394 -5.36 11.31 -9.41
N PRO A 395 -6.24 12.16 -8.85
CA PRO A 395 -5.89 13.06 -7.74
C PRO A 395 -5.38 12.35 -6.49
N LEU A 396 -5.82 11.11 -6.21
CA LEU A 396 -5.31 10.37 -5.05
C LEU A 396 -3.84 10.03 -5.21
N HIS A 397 -3.34 9.77 -6.42
CA HIS A 397 -1.92 9.48 -6.65
C HIS A 397 -0.97 10.63 -6.28
N LEU A 398 -1.47 11.87 -6.09
CA LEU A 398 -0.67 12.99 -5.58
C LEU A 398 -0.23 12.80 -4.12
N ILE A 399 -0.82 11.86 -3.37
CA ILE A 399 -0.40 11.50 -2.02
C ILE A 399 0.32 10.14 -2.13
N PRO A 400 1.66 10.10 -2.23
CA PRO A 400 2.41 8.85 -2.24
C PRO A 400 1.99 7.94 -1.09
N VAL A 401 1.95 6.64 -1.37
CA VAL A 401 1.59 5.59 -0.40
C VAL A 401 0.12 5.59 0.00
N ILE A 402 -0.39 6.63 0.67
CA ILE A 402 -1.79 6.65 1.13
C ILE A 402 -2.75 6.70 -0.05
N GLY A 403 -2.48 7.57 -1.01
CA GLY A 403 -3.22 7.65 -2.26
C GLY A 403 -3.24 6.33 -3.00
N SER A 404 -2.09 5.67 -3.08
CA SER A 404 -1.96 4.34 -3.70
C SER A 404 -2.71 3.26 -2.92
N ILE A 405 -2.71 3.29 -1.59
CA ILE A 405 -3.46 2.35 -0.74
C ILE A 405 -4.97 2.55 -0.93
N VAL A 406 -5.45 3.79 -0.91
CA VAL A 406 -6.87 4.10 -1.10
C VAL A 406 -7.32 3.78 -2.53
N TYR A 407 -6.49 4.11 -3.52
CA TYR A 407 -6.71 3.68 -4.90
C TYR A 407 -6.81 2.16 -5.01
N ALA A 408 -5.85 1.43 -4.46
CA ALA A 408 -5.84 -0.02 -4.43
C ALA A 408 -7.08 -0.59 -3.73
N TRP A 409 -7.55 0.03 -2.65
CA TRP A 409 -8.76 -0.37 -1.95
C TRP A 409 -10.05 -0.11 -2.76
N LEU A 410 -10.09 0.97 -3.53
CA LEU A 410 -11.22 1.27 -4.42
C LEU A 410 -11.23 0.31 -5.61
N HIS A 411 -10.07 0.11 -6.23
CA HIS A 411 -9.89 -0.76 -7.40
C HIS A 411 -10.01 -2.24 -7.05
N SER A 412 -9.65 -2.65 -5.83
CA SER A 412 -9.69 -4.05 -5.41
C SER A 412 -11.07 -4.67 -5.48
N THR A 413 -12.12 -3.90 -5.21
CA THR A 413 -13.50 -4.41 -5.27
C THR A 413 -13.84 -4.89 -6.67
N PHE A 414 -13.38 -4.17 -7.69
CA PHE A 414 -13.56 -4.52 -9.11
C PHE A 414 -12.76 -5.76 -9.46
N MET A 415 -11.49 -5.82 -9.06
CA MET A 415 -10.65 -7.00 -9.27
C MET A 415 -11.28 -8.29 -8.70
N ALA A 416 -11.90 -8.21 -7.53
CA ALA A 416 -12.62 -9.33 -6.92
C ALA A 416 -13.95 -9.66 -7.63
N TRP A 417 -14.64 -8.66 -8.18
CA TRP A 417 -15.82 -8.86 -9.02
C TRP A 417 -15.42 -9.58 -10.31
N GLU A 418 -14.44 -9.08 -11.05
CA GLU A 418 -13.94 -9.68 -12.30
C GLU A 418 -13.53 -11.15 -12.10
N SER A 419 -12.87 -11.45 -10.98
CA SER A 419 -12.46 -12.81 -10.64
C SER A 419 -13.62 -13.76 -10.29
N HIS A 420 -14.82 -13.22 -10.09
CA HIS A 420 -16.06 -13.97 -9.86
C HIS A 420 -17.03 -13.95 -11.05
N LEU A 421 -16.69 -13.32 -12.19
CA LEU A 421 -17.57 -13.29 -13.35
C LEU A 421 -17.99 -14.70 -13.79
N TYR A 422 -17.04 -15.64 -13.84
CA TYR A 422 -17.34 -17.03 -14.14
C TYR A 422 -18.36 -17.64 -13.17
N TYR A 423 -18.25 -17.36 -11.87
CA TYR A 423 -19.20 -17.84 -10.87
C TYR A 423 -20.59 -17.19 -10.99
N PHE A 424 -20.64 -15.90 -11.35
CA PHE A 424 -21.91 -15.23 -11.61
C PHE A 424 -22.59 -15.75 -12.87
N ASP A 425 -21.81 -16.12 -13.87
CA ASP A 425 -22.33 -16.74 -15.08
C ASP A 425 -22.87 -18.13 -14.81
N LEU A 426 -22.20 -18.95 -13.99
CA LEU A 426 -22.71 -20.26 -13.51
C LEU A 426 -24.03 -20.17 -12.73
N LYS A 427 -24.40 -18.95 -12.32
CA LYS A 427 -25.66 -18.65 -11.64
C LYS A 427 -26.67 -17.95 -12.54
N GLY A 428 -26.32 -17.65 -13.79
CA GLY A 428 -27.14 -16.85 -14.69
C GLY A 428 -27.39 -15.41 -14.20
N LEU A 429 -26.52 -14.84 -13.35
CA LEU A 429 -26.77 -13.52 -12.76
C LEU A 429 -26.55 -12.39 -13.76
N GLY A 430 -27.59 -11.59 -13.99
CA GLY A 430 -27.51 -10.38 -14.81
C GLY A 430 -26.70 -9.26 -14.14
N PHE A 431 -26.24 -8.27 -14.91
CA PHE A 431 -25.36 -7.19 -14.42
C PHE A 431 -25.92 -6.43 -13.20
N LYS A 432 -27.20 -6.08 -13.20
CA LYS A 432 -27.84 -5.38 -12.06
C LYS A 432 -27.83 -6.25 -10.79
N GLN A 433 -28.02 -7.56 -10.95
CA GLN A 433 -28.01 -8.52 -9.85
C GLN A 433 -26.58 -8.66 -9.28
N GLN A 434 -25.57 -8.72 -10.16
CA GLN A 434 -24.17 -8.72 -9.75
C GLN A 434 -23.82 -7.44 -8.96
N GLN A 435 -24.23 -6.26 -9.44
CA GLN A 435 -23.97 -5.01 -8.72
C GLN A 435 -24.60 -5.01 -7.31
N HIS A 436 -25.82 -5.53 -7.19
CA HIS A 436 -26.50 -5.67 -5.91
C HIS A 436 -25.75 -6.65 -4.98
N TRP A 437 -25.35 -7.80 -5.50
CA TRP A 437 -24.55 -8.81 -4.80
C TRP A 437 -23.25 -8.22 -4.22
N ILE A 438 -22.49 -7.51 -5.06
CA ILE A 438 -21.24 -6.85 -4.66
C ILE A 438 -21.50 -5.79 -3.60
N ARG A 439 -22.59 -5.01 -3.72
CA ARG A 439 -22.92 -3.96 -2.76
C ARG A 439 -23.24 -4.51 -1.37
N GLN A 440 -23.96 -5.63 -1.28
CA GLN A 440 -24.23 -6.29 0.00
C GLN A 440 -22.95 -6.85 0.66
N ARG A 441 -21.96 -7.23 -0.16
CA ARG A 441 -20.72 -7.90 0.29
C ARG A 441 -19.48 -7.04 0.07
N LYS A 442 -19.64 -5.70 0.04
CA LYS A 442 -18.60 -4.76 -0.38
C LYS A 442 -17.28 -5.00 0.36
N PHE A 443 -17.32 -5.06 1.69
CA PHE A 443 -16.11 -5.26 2.49
C PHE A 443 -15.41 -6.60 2.22
N GLN A 444 -16.17 -7.67 1.99
CA GLN A 444 -15.61 -8.98 1.66
C GLN A 444 -14.92 -8.96 0.29
N TYR A 445 -15.54 -8.35 -0.73
CA TYR A 445 -14.95 -8.20 -2.06
C TYR A 445 -13.75 -7.24 -2.06
N SER A 446 -13.87 -6.06 -1.44
CA SER A 446 -12.77 -5.08 -1.33
C SER A 446 -11.55 -5.69 -0.64
N SER A 447 -11.74 -6.42 0.46
CA SER A 447 -10.63 -7.05 1.19
C SER A 447 -10.00 -8.21 0.43
N PHE A 448 -10.80 -9.07 -0.23
CA PHE A 448 -10.28 -10.17 -1.02
C PHE A 448 -9.50 -9.66 -2.22
N GLY A 449 -10.06 -8.72 -2.99
CA GLY A 449 -9.36 -8.13 -4.12
C GLY A 449 -8.11 -7.37 -3.70
N PHE A 450 -8.08 -6.77 -2.50
CA PHE A 450 -6.91 -6.05 -2.03
C PHE A 450 -5.75 -7.04 -1.77
N GLN A 451 -6.06 -8.20 -1.21
CA GLN A 451 -5.07 -9.28 -1.05
C GLN A 451 -4.56 -9.77 -2.41
N MET A 452 -5.45 -9.95 -3.39
CA MET A 452 -5.08 -10.38 -4.73
C MET A 452 -4.16 -9.36 -5.42
N LEU A 453 -4.51 -8.08 -5.31
CA LEU A 453 -3.73 -6.98 -5.85
C LEU A 453 -2.33 -6.95 -5.25
N LEU A 454 -2.22 -7.03 -3.92
CA LEU A 454 -0.92 -7.06 -3.22
C LEU A 454 -0.01 -8.21 -3.71
N LEU A 455 -0.59 -9.39 -3.96
CA LEU A 455 0.18 -10.51 -4.53
C LEU A 455 0.64 -10.22 -5.95
N GLN A 456 -0.20 -9.60 -6.77
CA GLN A 456 0.14 -9.26 -8.15
C GLN A 456 1.10 -8.07 -8.28
N MET A 457 1.22 -7.22 -7.25
CA MET A 457 2.17 -6.10 -7.26
C MET A 457 3.64 -6.56 -7.13
N ILE A 458 3.89 -7.82 -6.77
CA ILE A 458 5.25 -8.36 -6.69
C ILE A 458 5.85 -8.39 -8.10
N PRO A 459 6.94 -7.66 -8.39
CA PRO A 459 7.52 -7.63 -9.72
C PRO A 459 8.01 -9.03 -10.11
N LEU A 460 7.92 -9.35 -11.41
CA LEU A 460 8.31 -10.63 -12.03
C LEU A 460 7.43 -11.84 -11.64
N VAL A 461 7.12 -12.00 -10.35
CA VAL A 461 6.36 -13.14 -9.82
C VAL A 461 4.86 -12.85 -9.76
N GLY A 462 4.48 -11.58 -9.65
CA GLY A 462 3.10 -11.07 -9.57
C GLY A 462 2.13 -11.67 -10.58
N PRO A 463 2.47 -11.67 -11.89
CA PRO A 463 1.62 -12.27 -12.92
C PRO A 463 1.32 -13.76 -12.69
N LEU A 464 2.21 -14.51 -12.03
CA LEU A 464 1.97 -15.92 -11.71
C LEU A 464 0.84 -16.10 -10.68
N PHE A 465 0.59 -15.09 -9.83
CA PHE A 465 -0.46 -15.15 -8.84
C PHE A 465 -1.87 -15.06 -9.44
N ILE A 466 -2.04 -14.70 -10.73
CA ILE A 466 -3.35 -14.70 -11.42
C ILE A 466 -4.08 -16.03 -11.18
N PHE A 467 -3.40 -17.16 -11.39
CA PHE A 467 -4.02 -18.48 -11.24
C PHE A 467 -4.32 -18.85 -9.78
N SER A 468 -3.40 -18.54 -8.86
CA SER A 468 -3.63 -18.78 -7.43
C SER A 468 -4.75 -17.90 -6.87
N ASN A 469 -4.90 -16.67 -7.39
CA ASN A 469 -5.98 -15.77 -7.03
C ASN A 469 -7.32 -16.30 -7.55
N THR A 470 -7.35 -16.89 -8.76
CA THR A 470 -8.52 -17.62 -9.27
C THR A 470 -8.91 -18.79 -8.36
N CYS A 471 -7.96 -19.58 -7.86
CA CYS A 471 -8.24 -20.61 -6.86
C CYS A 471 -8.84 -19.99 -5.57
N GLY A 472 -8.29 -18.86 -5.13
CA GLY A 472 -8.83 -18.10 -3.99
C GLY A 472 -10.27 -17.63 -4.21
N ALA A 473 -10.59 -17.17 -5.42
CA ALA A 473 -11.93 -16.73 -5.81
C ALA A 473 -12.90 -17.92 -5.82
N ALA A 474 -12.50 -19.06 -6.39
CA ALA A 474 -13.31 -20.26 -6.34
C ALA A 474 -13.56 -20.76 -4.90
N LEU A 475 -12.54 -20.73 -4.03
CA LEU A 475 -12.71 -21.06 -2.60
C LEU A 475 -13.63 -20.07 -1.87
N LEU A 476 -13.63 -18.80 -2.26
CA LEU A 476 -14.53 -17.79 -1.74
C LEU A 476 -15.98 -18.06 -2.19
N ALA A 477 -16.19 -18.36 -3.47
CA ALA A 477 -17.49 -18.76 -4.01
C ALA A 477 -18.03 -20.03 -3.32
N ILE A 478 -17.20 -21.05 -3.12
CA ILE A 478 -17.58 -22.26 -2.37
C ILE A 478 -18.05 -21.94 -0.96
N LYS A 479 -17.38 -21.01 -0.26
CA LYS A 479 -17.86 -20.59 1.06
C LYS A 479 -19.23 -19.90 0.97
N MET A 480 -19.45 -19.08 -0.05
CA MET A 480 -20.75 -18.43 -0.26
C MET A 480 -21.86 -19.47 -0.48
N GLU A 481 -21.58 -20.51 -1.28
CA GLU A 481 -22.51 -21.64 -1.46
C GLU A 481 -22.75 -22.40 -0.14
N ARG A 482 -21.69 -22.72 0.63
CA ARG A 482 -21.83 -23.40 1.93
C ARG A 482 -22.66 -22.62 2.95
N ASN A 483 -22.64 -21.30 2.85
CA ASN A 483 -23.41 -20.43 3.73
C ASN A 483 -24.88 -20.27 3.26
N GLY A 484 -25.34 -21.10 2.31
CA GLY A 484 -26.71 -21.18 1.84
C GLY A 484 -26.97 -20.54 0.48
N GLY A 485 -25.94 -20.03 -0.21
CA GLY A 485 -26.10 -19.14 -1.37
C GLY A 485 -26.88 -17.87 -1.01
N ASP A 486 -26.95 -16.87 -1.89
CA ASP A 486 -27.97 -15.83 -1.68
C ASP A 486 -29.32 -16.36 -2.16
N LYS A 487 -30.30 -16.29 -1.26
CA LYS A 487 -31.73 -16.33 -1.60
C LYS A 487 -32.06 -14.99 -2.24
N TRP A 488 -31.65 -14.79 -3.48
CA TRP A 488 -32.11 -13.63 -4.23
C TRP A 488 -33.56 -13.87 -4.66
N VAL A 489 -34.45 -12.97 -4.26
CA VAL A 489 -35.84 -12.91 -4.72
C VAL A 489 -35.88 -11.70 -5.65
N ASP A 490 -36.22 -11.91 -6.92
CA ASP A 490 -36.38 -10.80 -7.85
C ASP A 490 -37.55 -9.92 -7.37
N PRO A 491 -37.42 -8.59 -7.26
CA PRO A 491 -38.59 -7.74 -7.12
C PRO A 491 -39.58 -7.89 -8.29
N GLU A 492 -39.13 -8.32 -9.49
CA GLU A 492 -40.03 -8.69 -10.60
C GLU A 492 -40.72 -10.05 -10.35
N ASP A 493 -40.10 -10.96 -9.56
CA ASP A 493 -40.71 -12.22 -9.12
C ASP A 493 -41.80 -11.97 -8.09
N ASP A 494 -41.71 -10.92 -7.26
CA ASP A 494 -42.81 -10.51 -6.37
C ASP A 494 -44.02 -10.01 -7.17
N GLU A 495 -43.83 -9.26 -8.26
CA GLU A 495 -44.91 -8.91 -9.19
C GLU A 495 -45.44 -10.13 -9.97
N ALA A 496 -44.58 -11.08 -10.36
CA ALA A 496 -44.97 -12.31 -11.02
C ALA A 496 -45.70 -13.31 -10.09
N LEU A 497 -45.31 -13.36 -8.81
CA LEU A 497 -45.96 -14.09 -7.72
C LEU A 497 -47.34 -13.50 -7.40
N LEU A 498 -47.44 -12.17 -7.37
CA LEU A 498 -48.72 -11.45 -7.27
C LEU A 498 -49.60 -11.63 -8.52
N ALA A 499 -49.00 -11.88 -9.69
CA ALA A 499 -49.68 -12.15 -10.96
C ALA A 499 -49.93 -13.66 -11.25
N GLY A 500 -49.63 -14.56 -10.31
CA GLY A 500 -49.93 -15.99 -10.42
C GLY A 500 -49.11 -16.78 -11.45
N LYS A 501 -47.98 -16.25 -11.93
CA LYS A 501 -47.03 -16.99 -12.78
C LYS A 501 -45.97 -17.66 -11.89
N LYS A 502 -45.54 -18.87 -12.26
CA LYS A 502 -44.48 -19.58 -11.53
C LYS A 502 -43.18 -18.78 -11.59
N ALA A 503 -42.79 -18.19 -10.47
CA ALA A 503 -41.48 -17.59 -10.28
C ALA A 503 -40.38 -18.67 -10.34
N GLY A 504 -39.32 -18.37 -11.07
CA GLY A 504 -38.14 -19.22 -11.15
C GLY A 504 -37.29 -19.02 -9.91
N VAL A 505 -37.52 -19.81 -8.86
CA VAL A 505 -36.62 -19.84 -7.70
C VAL A 505 -35.28 -20.43 -8.15
N TYR A 506 -34.34 -19.57 -8.53
CA TYR A 506 -32.95 -19.96 -8.76
C TYR A 506 -32.24 -20.08 -7.40
N GLY A 507 -32.37 -21.25 -6.77
CA GLY A 507 -31.67 -21.53 -5.51
C GLY A 507 -32.30 -22.61 -4.65
N THR A 508 -32.29 -23.86 -5.13
CA THR A 508 -32.30 -25.07 -4.28
C THR A 508 -31.34 -26.06 -4.96
N VAL A 509 -30.29 -26.57 -4.32
CA VAL A 509 -30.22 -27.28 -3.03
C VAL A 509 -28.89 -26.97 -2.34
#